data_AF-H9VSU9-F1
#
_entry.id   AF-H9VSU9-F1
#
_cell.length_a   1.000
_cell.length_b   1.000
_cell.length_c   1.000
_cell.angle_alpha   90.00
_cell.angle_beta   90.00
_cell.angle_gamma   90.00
#
_symmetry.space_group_name_H-M   'P 1'
#
loop_
_entity.id
_entity.type
_entity.pdbx_description
1 polymer ?
#
loop_
_entity_poly.entity_id
_entity_poly.type
_entity_poly.pdbx_seq_one_letter_code
_entity_poly.pdbx_strand_id
1 'polypeptide(L)' 'FLFLFLVAAVLTAEHRANAAGQCAAESEAWKMAPCIQAGQNANAPVSTGCCNAIHKYTNDPACLCAIMLSKTAKAA' A
#
# COMPACT_ATOMS: atom_id res chain seq x y z
N PHE A 1 12.22 -9.66 30.21
CA PHE A 1 11.96 -8.26 29.81
C PHE A 1 12.11 -8.04 28.31
N LEU A 2 13.25 -8.36 27.68
CA LEU A 2 13.47 -8.15 26.24
C LEU A 2 12.50 -8.94 25.33
N PHE A 3 12.15 -10.16 25.73
CA PHE A 3 11.15 -10.99 25.05
C PHE A 3 9.74 -10.37 25.07
N LEU A 4 9.36 -9.73 26.18
CA LEU A 4 8.08 -9.01 26.33
C LEU A 4 8.02 -7.79 25.41
N PHE A 5 9.13 -7.07 25.27
CA PHE A 5 9.25 -5.93 24.35
C PHE A 5 9.15 -6.35 22.87
N LEU A 6 9.79 -7.47 22.48
CA LEU A 6 9.68 -8.01 21.13
C LEU A 6 8.26 -8.44 20.78
N VAL A 7 7.57 -9.11 21.72
CA VAL A 7 6.18 -9.51 21.54
C VAL A 7 5.27 -8.28 21.44
N ALA A 8 5.46 -7.27 22.28
CA ALA A 8 4.70 -6.02 22.22
C ALA A 8 4.90 -5.28 20.88
N ALA A 9 6.13 -5.22 20.36
CA ALA A 9 6.45 -4.55 19.10
C ALA A 9 5.75 -5.21 17.90
N VAL A 10 5.71 -6.54 17.85
CA VAL A 10 5.02 -7.30 16.79
C VAL A 10 3.49 -7.11 16.86
N LEU A 11 2.93 -7.02 18.07
CA LEU A 11 1.50 -6.80 18.25
C LEU A 11 1.04 -5.38 17.85
N THR A 12 1.91 -4.38 18.00
CA THR A 12 1.61 -2.98 17.58
C THR A 12 1.80 -2.74 16.08
N ALA A 13 2.49 -3.65 15.38
CA ALA A 13 2.72 -3.56 13.93
C ALA A 13 1.43 -3.77 13.11
N GLU A 14 0.38 -4.32 13.72
CA GLU A 14 -0.95 -4.44 13.14
C GLU A 14 -1.78 -3.18 13.39
N HIS A 15 -1.24 -1.98 13.11
CA HIS A 15 -2.11 -0.85 12.77
C HIS A 15 -2.72 -1.16 11.40
N ARG A 16 -3.67 -2.10 11.40
CA ARG A 16 -4.55 -2.34 10.27
C ARG A 16 -5.19 -0.99 10.01
N ALA A 17 -4.78 -0.35 8.92
CA ALA A 17 -5.45 0.81 8.34
C ALA A 17 -6.83 0.37 7.86
N ASN A 18 -7.68 -0.03 8.81
CA ASN A 18 -9.05 -0.41 8.56
C ASN A 18 -9.88 0.85 8.77
N ALA A 19 -9.68 1.82 7.88
CA ALA A 19 -10.73 2.77 7.56
C ALA A 19 -11.75 2.03 6.70
N ALA A 20 -12.37 1.00 7.28
CA ALA A 20 -13.43 0.20 6.66
C ALA A 20 -14.63 1.12 6.45
N GLY A 21 -14.61 1.84 5.32
CA GLY A 21 -15.60 2.86 4.98
C GLY A 21 -15.08 3.97 4.05
N GLN A 22 -13.79 4.33 4.09
CA GLN A 22 -13.26 5.48 3.32
C GLN A 22 -12.47 5.08 2.07
N CYS A 23 -11.79 3.94 2.09
CA CYS A 23 -10.94 3.49 0.98
C CYS A 23 -11.20 2.01 0.68
N ALA A 24 -11.68 1.72 -0.53
CA ALA A 24 -11.86 0.34 -1.01
C ALA A 24 -10.51 -0.26 -1.45
N ALA A 25 -9.52 -0.30 -0.55
CA ALA A 25 -8.10 -0.54 -0.85
C ALA A 25 -7.84 -1.76 -1.74
N GLU A 26 -8.48 -2.91 -1.47
CA GLU A 26 -8.33 -4.13 -2.29
C GLU A 26 -8.82 -3.95 -3.74
N SER A 27 -9.90 -3.20 -3.94
CA SER A 27 -10.45 -2.90 -5.27
C SER A 27 -9.63 -1.83 -5.98
N GLU A 28 -9.21 -0.81 -5.24
CA GLU A 28 -8.41 0.31 -5.75
C GLU A 28 -6.98 -0.12 -6.11
N ALA A 29 -6.44 -1.17 -5.48
CA ALA A 29 -5.13 -1.73 -5.79
C ALA A 29 -4.99 -2.21 -7.24
N TRP A 30 -6.06 -2.69 -7.86
CA TRP A 30 -6.04 -3.06 -9.28
C TRP A 30 -5.71 -1.89 -10.21
N LYS A 31 -6.01 -0.64 -9.79
CA LYS A 31 -5.66 0.57 -10.55
C LYS A 31 -4.15 0.84 -10.55
N MET A 32 -3.38 0.12 -9.74
CA MET A 32 -1.91 0.18 -9.70
C MET A 32 -1.25 -0.75 -10.73
N ALA A 33 -2.03 -1.47 -11.57
CA ALA A 33 -1.52 -2.24 -12.69
C ALA A 33 -0.44 -1.53 -13.56
N PRO A 34 -0.56 -0.24 -13.94
CA PRO A 34 0.50 0.44 -14.68
C PRO A 34 1.80 0.64 -13.90
N CYS A 35 1.79 0.45 -12.57
CA CYS A 35 2.96 0.55 -11.70
C CYS A 35 3.67 -0.79 -11.46
N ILE A 36 3.14 -1.93 -11.93
CA ILE A 36 3.68 -3.27 -11.61
C ILE A 36 5.19 -3.36 -11.86
N GLN A 37 5.66 -2.95 -13.05
CA GLN A 37 7.09 -3.01 -13.34
C GLN A 37 7.94 -2.13 -12.41
N ALA A 38 7.43 -0.95 -12.04
CA ALA A 38 8.10 -0.05 -11.10
C ALA A 38 8.03 -0.55 -9.66
N GLY A 39 7.00 -1.32 -9.29
CA GLY A 39 6.87 -1.98 -8.00
C GLY A 39 7.83 -3.16 -7.82
N GLN A 40 8.13 -3.89 -8.91
CA GLN A 40 9.03 -5.04 -8.87
C GLN A 40 10.51 -4.67 -9.02
N ASN A 41 10.81 -3.57 -9.73
CA ASN A 41 12.17 -3.14 -9.99
C ASN A 41 12.33 -1.63 -9.78
N ALA A 42 13.15 -1.25 -8.80
CA ALA A 42 13.43 0.15 -8.45
C ALA A 42 14.13 0.95 -9.59
N ASN A 43 14.74 0.27 -10.55
CA ASN A 43 15.37 0.90 -11.72
C ASN A 43 14.46 0.91 -12.96
N ALA A 44 13.26 0.34 -12.89
CA ALA A 44 12.34 0.34 -14.02
C ALA A 44 11.83 1.76 -14.29
N PRO A 45 11.70 2.17 -15.56
CA PRO A 45 11.12 3.45 -15.90
C PRO A 45 9.66 3.52 -15.44
N VAL A 46 9.29 4.62 -14.81
CA VAL A 46 7.92 4.86 -14.38
C VAL A 46 7.13 5.44 -15.56
N SER A 47 6.09 4.73 -15.99
CA SER A 47 5.17 5.23 -17.02
C SER A 47 4.33 6.40 -16.48
N THR A 48 3.98 7.35 -17.34
CA THR A 48 3.00 8.41 -17.02
C THR A 48 1.70 7.85 -16.46
N GLY A 49 1.28 6.66 -16.92
CA GLY A 49 0.11 5.98 -16.38
C GLY A 49 0.24 5.60 -14.90
N CYS A 50 1.44 5.20 -14.45
CA CYS A 50 1.70 4.91 -13.05
C CYS A 50 1.66 6.19 -12.20
N CYS A 51 2.31 7.25 -12.65
CA CYS A 51 2.25 8.55 -11.97
C CYS A 51 0.81 9.05 -11.83
N ASN A 52 0.00 8.95 -12.89
CA ASN A 52 -1.40 9.35 -12.86
C ASN A 52 -2.25 8.49 -11.92
N ALA A 53 -1.92 7.20 -11.78
CA ALA A 53 -2.60 6.31 -10.84
C ALA A 53 -2.30 6.72 -9.38
N ILE A 54 -1.03 6.96 -9.04
CA ILE A 54 -0.63 7.42 -7.70
C ILE A 54 -1.17 8.82 -7.40
N HIS A 55 -1.14 9.72 -8.39
CA HIS A 55 -1.58 11.12 -8.23
C HIS A 55 -3.04 11.25 -7.79
N LYS A 56 -3.89 10.26 -8.07
CA LYS A 56 -5.29 10.24 -7.62
C LYS A 56 -5.45 10.18 -6.10
N TYR A 57 -4.43 9.70 -5.38
CA TYR A 57 -4.49 9.48 -3.94
C TYR A 57 -3.55 10.39 -3.15
N THR A 58 -2.95 11.40 -3.78
CA THR A 58 -2.04 12.35 -3.11
C THR A 58 -2.73 13.16 -2.03
N ASN A 59 -4.03 13.44 -2.20
CA ASN A 59 -4.85 14.13 -1.20
C ASN A 59 -5.42 13.20 -0.12
N ASP A 60 -5.26 11.88 -0.26
CA ASP A 60 -5.71 10.88 0.71
C ASP A 60 -4.61 9.84 0.99
N PRO A 61 -3.52 10.24 1.66
CA PRO A 61 -2.37 9.37 1.89
C PRO A 61 -2.70 8.14 2.74
N ALA A 62 -3.76 8.20 3.56
CA ALA A 62 -4.24 7.06 4.32
C ALA A 62 -4.77 5.96 3.39
N CYS A 63 -5.57 6.31 2.37
CA CYS A 63 -6.02 5.35 1.36
C CYS A 63 -4.88 4.81 0.51
N LEU A 64 -3.93 5.67 0.10
CA LEU A 64 -2.75 5.21 -0.64
C LEU A 64 -1.95 4.19 0.17
N CYS A 65 -1.74 4.45 1.46
CA CYS A 65 -1.08 3.51 2.37
C CYS A 65 -1.84 2.18 2.45
N ALA A 66 -3.18 2.24 2.63
CA ALA A 66 -4.02 1.04 2.66
C ALA A 66 -3.95 0.24 1.35
N ILE A 67 -3.92 0.90 0.19
CA ILE A 67 -3.75 0.25 -1.11
C ILE A 67 -2.41 -0.48 -1.18
N MET A 68 -1.31 0.17 -0.81
CA MET A 68 0.04 -0.44 -0.85
C MET A 68 0.18 -1.62 0.12
N LEU A 69 -0.57 -1.62 1.22
CA LEU A 69 -0.64 -2.74 2.18
C LEU A 69 -1.70 -3.80 1.82
N SER A 70 -2.50 -3.61 0.77
CA SER A 70 -3.52 -4.58 0.34
C SER A 70 -2.91 -5.91 -0.13
N LYS A 71 -3.72 -6.98 -0.12
CA LYS A 71 -3.26 -8.29 -0.60
C LYS A 71 -3.01 -8.25 -2.10
N THR A 72 -3.87 -7.57 -2.85
CA THR A 72 -3.70 -7.38 -4.29
C THR A 72 -2.39 -6.69 -4.62
N ALA A 73 -2.05 -5.58 -3.95
CA ALA A 73 -0.80 -4.87 -4.21
C ALA A 73 0.43 -5.69 -3.83
N LYS A 74 0.38 -6.46 -2.74
CA LYS A 74 1.47 -7.35 -2.32
C LYS A 74 1.67 -8.54 -3.27
N ALA A 75 0.61 -8.99 -3.95
CA ALA A 75 0.67 -10.12 -4.87
C ALA A 75 1.09 -9.73 -6.31
N ALA A 76 1.19 -8.44 -6.60
CA ALA A 76 1.48 -7.89 -7.92
C ALA A 76 2.99 -7.72 -8.19
#